data_AF-A0A1V3XAZ8-F1
#
_entry.id   AF-A0A1V3XAZ8-F1
#
_cell.length_a   1.000
_cell.length_b   1.000
_cell.length_c   1.000
_cell.angle_alpha   90.00
_cell.angle_beta   90.00
_cell.angle_gamma   90.00
#
_symmetry.space_group_name_H-M   'P 1'
#
loop_
_entity.id
_entity.type
_entity.pdbx_description
1 polymer ?
#
loop_
_entity_poly.entity_id
_entity_poly.type
_entity_poly.pdbx_seq_one_letter_code
_entity_poly.pdbx_strand_id
1 'polypeptide(L)'
;MHVVNEAETAMVTRVPVRAFVNPENRLMVYRRTLSRRWAGPAFLLNHMLVWGFTGQVISAVLDVAGWARPWDTSDVRELDDAMALVGEQGGLR
;
A
#
# COMPACT_ATOMS: atom_id res chain seq x y z
N MET A 1 -25.41 7.20 -20.52
CA MET A 1 -24.96 7.40 -19.13
C MET A 1 -24.14 6.16 -18.76
N HIS A 2 -22.91 6.37 -18.28
CA HIS A 2 -21.78 5.44 -18.29
C HIS A 2 -22.10 4.01 -17.83
N VAL A 3 -21.68 3.05 -18.66
CA VAL A 3 -21.43 1.66 -18.28
C VAL A 3 -20.26 1.68 -17.29
N VAL A 4 -20.56 1.51 -15.99
CA VAL A 4 -19.54 1.20 -15.00
C VAL A 4 -19.11 -0.24 -15.28
N ASN A 5 -17.90 -0.41 -15.78
CA ASN A 5 -17.32 -1.71 -16.03
C ASN A 5 -17.07 -2.42 -14.69
N GLU A 6 -17.85 -3.45 -14.40
CA GLU A 6 -17.72 -4.28 -13.18
C GLU A 6 -16.39 -5.06 -13.14
N ALA A 7 -15.62 -5.13 -14.25
CA ALA A 7 -14.29 -5.73 -14.28
C ALA A 7 -13.18 -4.81 -13.72
N GLU A 8 -13.48 -3.54 -13.47
CA GLU A 8 -12.50 -2.53 -12.99
C GLU A 8 -12.77 -2.09 -11.54
N THR A 9 -13.54 -2.86 -10.77
CA THR A 9 -13.76 -2.56 -9.34
C THR A 9 -12.95 -3.53 -8.49
N ALA A 10 -11.66 -3.21 -8.33
CA ALA A 10 -10.76 -3.92 -7.41
C ALA A 10 -11.18 -3.63 -5.95
N MET A 11 -12.06 -4.46 -5.40
CA MET A 11 -12.35 -4.63 -3.96
C MET A 11 -12.52 -3.35 -3.11
N VAL A 12 -13.77 -3.00 -2.78
CA VAL A 12 -14.05 -1.95 -1.79
C VAL A 12 -13.84 -2.51 -0.37
N THR A 13 -12.66 -2.30 0.20
CA THR A 13 -12.35 -2.67 1.58
C THR A 13 -12.41 -1.48 2.52
N ARG A 14 -13.17 -1.60 3.62
CA ARG A 14 -13.13 -0.65 4.74
C ARG A 14 -11.97 -1.02 5.66
N VAL A 15 -10.83 -0.36 5.47
CA VAL A 15 -9.67 -0.51 6.36
C VAL A 15 -9.74 0.55 7.47
N PRO A 16 -9.61 0.18 8.75
CA PRO A 16 -9.58 1.18 9.81
C PRO A 16 -8.29 2.01 9.72
N VAL A 17 -8.39 3.33 9.93
CA VAL A 17 -7.25 4.27 9.84
C VAL A 17 -6.04 3.80 10.66
N ARG A 18 -6.27 3.15 11.80
CA ARG A 18 -5.21 2.57 12.65
C ARG A 18 -4.28 1.61 11.91
N ALA A 19 -4.78 0.90 10.90
CA ALA A 19 -3.98 -0.05 10.13
C ALA A 19 -2.99 0.66 9.20
N PHE A 20 -3.32 1.87 8.71
CA PHE A 20 -2.39 2.71 7.94
C PHE A 20 -1.39 3.46 8.83
N VAL A 21 -1.74 3.68 10.10
CA VAL A 21 -0.86 4.31 11.10
C VAL A 21 0.14 3.31 11.68
N ASN A 22 -0.13 2.00 11.60
CA ASN A 22 0.79 0.98 12.06
C ASN A 22 2.09 1.02 11.23
N PRO A 23 3.26 1.26 11.84
CA PRO A 23 4.53 1.28 11.12
C PRO A 23 4.88 -0.07 10.48
N GLU A 24 4.43 -1.20 11.03
CA GLU A 24 4.70 -2.53 10.46
C GLU A 24 4.00 -2.77 9.12
N ASN A 25 2.93 -2.03 8.85
CA ASN A 25 2.19 -2.11 7.60
C ASN A 25 2.75 -1.17 6.53
N ARG A 26 3.82 -0.41 6.82
CA ARG A 26 4.42 0.56 5.90
C ARG A 26 5.74 0.03 5.37
N LEU A 27 5.89 0.13 4.05
CA LEU A 27 7.14 -0.16 3.37
C LEU A 27 7.32 0.77 2.16
N MET A 28 8.47 0.70 1.53
CA MET A 28 8.76 1.39 0.28
C MET A 28 8.65 0.40 -0.87
N VAL A 29 7.83 0.68 -1.88
CA VAL A 29 7.70 -0.17 -3.07
C VAL A 29 8.16 0.56 -4.32
N TYR A 30 8.94 -0.12 -5.15
CA TYR A 30 9.24 0.31 -6.51
C TYR A 30 8.82 -0.77 -7.51
N ARG A 31 8.43 -0.35 -8.71
CA ARG A 31 8.15 -1.27 -9.81
C ARG A 31 9.42 -1.48 -10.60
N ARG A 32 9.79 -2.71 -11.00
CA ARG A 32 11.02 -2.99 -11.79
C ARG A 32 11.23 -2.14 -13.04
N THR A 33 10.15 -1.72 -13.70
CA THR A 33 10.20 -0.80 -14.87
C THR A 33 10.67 0.61 -14.50
N LEU A 34 10.55 0.96 -13.22
CA LEU A 34 11.06 2.16 -12.60
C LEU A 34 12.31 1.78 -11.77
N SER A 35 13.34 2.62 -11.76
CA SER A 35 14.51 2.36 -10.91
C SER A 35 14.11 2.39 -9.42
N ARG A 36 14.85 1.70 -8.55
CA ARG A 36 14.68 1.73 -7.08
C ARG A 36 14.70 3.16 -6.48
N ARG A 37 15.25 4.13 -7.22
CA ARG A 37 15.18 5.57 -6.88
C ARG A 37 13.75 6.14 -6.87
N TRP A 38 12.81 5.49 -7.54
CA TRP A 38 11.40 5.85 -7.60
C TRP A 38 10.55 5.04 -6.62
N ALA A 39 11.18 4.43 -5.61
CA ALA A 39 10.45 3.79 -4.53
C ALA A 39 9.55 4.82 -3.82
N GLY A 40 8.28 4.47 -3.64
CA GLY A 40 7.30 5.28 -2.95
C GLY A 40 6.69 4.56 -1.77
N PRO A 41 6.03 5.28 -0.85
CA PRO A 41 5.36 4.67 0.29
C PRO A 41 4.25 3.74 -0.19
N ALA A 42 4.20 2.57 0.43
CA ALA A 42 3.19 1.57 0.24
C ALA A 42 2.72 1.02 1.58
N PHE A 43 1.47 0.56 1.59
CA PHE A 43 0.83 -0.03 2.76
C PHE A 43 0.46 -1.48 2.45
N LEU A 44 1.04 -2.40 3.21
CA LEU A 44 0.66 -3.80 3.19
C LEU A 44 -0.46 -4.00 4.23
N LEU A 45 -1.66 -4.30 3.75
CA LEU A 45 -2.88 -4.38 4.56
C LEU A 45 -3.52 -5.74 4.33
N ASN A 46 -3.27 -6.71 5.21
CA ASN A 46 -3.81 -8.08 5.15
C ASN A 46 -3.81 -8.68 3.72
N HIS A 47 -4.87 -8.46 2.94
CA HIS A 47 -5.08 -9.03 1.61
C HIS A 47 -4.92 -8.00 0.48
N MET A 48 -4.33 -6.84 0.75
CA MET A 48 -4.20 -5.75 -0.21
C MET A 48 -2.90 -4.98 -0.03
N LEU A 49 -2.24 -4.69 -1.15
CA LEU A 49 -1.13 -3.74 -1.21
C LEU A 49 -1.62 -2.42 -1.79
N VAL A 50 -1.54 -1.35 -1.01
CA VAL A 50 -1.85 0.01 -1.47
C VAL A 50 -0.54 0.71 -1.77
N TRP A 51 -0.26 0.99 -3.04
CA TRP A 51 1.01 1.56 -3.48
C TRP A 51 0.81 2.61 -4.57
N GLY A 52 1.89 3.21 -5.05
CA GLY A 52 1.86 4.22 -6.11
C GLY A 52 1.24 5.53 -5.65
N PHE A 53 0.48 6.18 -6.53
CA PHE A 53 -0.14 7.48 -6.23
C PHE A 53 -1.05 7.44 -5.00
N THR A 54 -1.88 6.41 -4.86
CA THR A 54 -2.77 6.25 -3.70
C THR A 54 -1.99 6.12 -2.39
N GLY A 55 -0.90 5.35 -2.39
CA GLY A 55 -0.01 5.23 -1.24
C GLY A 55 0.63 6.58 -0.86
N GLN A 56 1.07 7.36 -1.85
CA GLN A 56 1.61 8.70 -1.60
C GLN A 56 0.59 9.66 -0.99
N VAL A 57 -0.63 9.71 -1.54
CA VAL A 57 -1.70 10.56 -1.01
C VAL A 57 -2.05 10.18 0.42
N ILE A 58 -2.21 8.90 0.72
CA ILE A 58 -2.51 8.43 2.08
C ILE A 58 -1.38 8.79 3.04
N SER A 59 -0.11 8.57 2.64
CA SER A 59 1.04 8.96 3.47
C SER A 59 0.99 10.46 3.79
N ALA A 60 0.82 11.30 2.77
CA ALA A 60 0.75 12.75 2.95
C ALA A 60 -0.41 13.18 3.85
N VAL A 61 -1.59 12.56 3.71
CA VAL A 61 -2.75 12.84 4.58
C VAL A 61 -2.43 12.46 6.04
N LEU A 62 -1.77 11.32 6.27
CA LEU A 62 -1.38 10.90 7.61
C LEU A 62 -0.31 11.81 8.22
N ASP A 63 0.61 12.31 7.40
CA ASP A 63 1.63 13.28 7.80
C ASP A 63 0.98 14.62 8.19
N VAL A 64 0.09 15.16 7.35
CA VAL A 64 -0.64 16.41 7.60
C VAL A 64 -1.58 16.30 8.81
N ALA A 65 -2.22 15.14 9.01
CA ALA A 65 -3.07 14.88 10.16
C ALA A 65 -2.29 14.69 11.48
N GLY A 66 -0.96 14.60 11.43
CA GLY A 66 -0.12 14.31 12.61
C GLY A 66 -0.26 12.88 13.14
N TRP A 67 -0.80 11.96 12.33
CA TRP A 67 -0.95 10.54 12.68
C TRP A 67 0.19 9.68 12.17
N ALA A 68 1.11 10.25 11.39
CA ALA A 68 2.29 9.57 10.95
C ALA A 68 3.16 9.17 12.15
N ARG A 69 3.35 7.87 12.31
CA ARG A 69 4.33 7.31 13.25
C ARG A 69 5.65 7.10 12.51
N PRO A 70 6.80 7.19 13.20
CA PRO A 70 8.08 6.75 12.65
C PRO A 70 7.95 5.30 12.16
N TRP A 71 8.34 5.06 10.91
CA TRP A 71 8.28 3.76 10.25
C TRP A 71 9.59 3.53 9.49
N ASP A 72 9.87 2.27 9.17
CA ASP A 72 11.13 1.89 8.53
C ASP A 72 11.07 2.17 7.02
N THR A 73 11.67 3.27 6.60
CA THR A 73 11.79 3.64 5.18
C THR A 73 12.91 2.89 4.45
N SER A 74 13.69 2.08 5.18
CA SER A 74 14.74 1.25 4.59
C SER A 74 14.22 -0.09 4.07
N ASP A 75 13.01 -0.51 4.47
CA ASP A 75 12.31 -1.67 3.89
C ASP A 75 11.80 -1.31 2.48
N VAL A 76 12.70 -1.40 1.50
CA VAL A 76 12.43 -1.15 0.09
C VAL A 76 12.28 -2.47 -0.65
N ARG A 77 11.09 -2.75 -1.18
CA ARG A 77 10.76 -3.97 -1.91
C ARG A 77 10.36 -3.69 -3.35
N GLU A 78 10.58 -4.68 -4.20
CA GLU A 78 10.05 -4.65 -5.56
C GLU A 78 8.55 -4.98 -5.52
N LEU A 79 7.79 -4.48 -6.50
CA LEU A 79 6.33 -4.63 -6.54
C LEU A 79 5.91 -6.10 -6.56
N ASP A 80 6.57 -6.96 -7.34
CA ASP A 80 6.22 -8.38 -7.41
C ASP A 80 6.48 -9.06 -6.06
N ASP A 81 7.59 -8.73 -5.39
CA ASP A 81 7.91 -9.24 -4.05
C ASP A 81 6.88 -8.79 -3.01
N ALA A 82 6.47 -7.52 -3.07
CA ALA A 82 5.45 -6.98 -2.17
C ALA A 82 4.06 -7.61 -2.42
N MET A 83 3.73 -7.91 -3.67
CA MET A 83 2.50 -8.62 -4.03
C MET A 83 2.52 -10.08 -3.57
N ALA A 84 3.68 -10.74 -3.57
CA ALA A 84 3.81 -12.08 -3.00
C ALA A 84 3.47 -12.12 -1.51
N LEU A 85 3.84 -11.08 -0.74
CA LEU A 85 3.49 -10.96 0.68
C LEU A 85 1.98 -10.86 0.91
N VAL A 86 1.25 -10.21 0.01
CA VAL A 86 -0.22 -10.17 0.06
C VAL A 86 -0.81 -11.57 -0.08
N GLY A 87 -0.25 -12.38 -0.98
CA GLY A 87 -0.67 -13.77 -1.17
C GLY A 87 -0.45 -14.64 0.07
N GLU A 88 0.67 -14.43 0.77
CA GLU A 88 0.99 -15.15 2.01
C GLU A 88 0.09 -14.71 3.19
N GLN A 89 -0.26 -13.42 3.28
CA GLN A 89 -1.18 -12.90 4.30
C GLN A 89 -2.67 -13.13 3.97
N GLY A 90 -2.99 -13.46 2.72
CA GLY A 90 -4.31 -13.88 2.25
C GLY A 90 -4.62 -15.36 2.47
N GLY A 91 -3.61 -16.17 2.82
CA GLY A 91 -3.77 -17.57 3.15
C GLY A 91 -4.06 -17.79 4.63
N LEU A 92 -5.21 -18.43 4.92
CA LEU A 92 -5.65 -19.03 6.19
C LEU A 92 -6.33 -18.12 7.24
N ARG A 93 -7.68 -18.07 7.23
CA ARG A 93 -8.57 -18.91 8.07
C ARG A 93 -10.04 -18.50 7.93
#